data_AF-A0AA90IVZ4-F1
#
_entry.id   AF-A0AA90IVZ4-F1
#
_cell.length_a   1.000
_cell.length_b   1.000
_cell.length_c   1.000
_cell.angle_alpha   90.00
_cell.angle_beta   90.00
_cell.angle_gamma   90.00
#
_symmetry.space_group_name_H-M   'P 1'
#
loop_
_entity.id
_entity.type
_entity.pdbx_description
1 polymer ?
#
loop_
_entity_poly.entity_id
_entity_poly.type
_entity_poly.pdbx_seq_one_letter_code
_entity_poly.pdbx_strand_id
1 'polypeptide(L)' 'MSSKNEFCKCENSSGSHTQIEDEWGYWFCCNDCNKKIEDDFHYFDEPDIY' A
#
# COMPACT_ATOMS: atom_id res chain seq x y z
N MET A 1 -16.05 5.35 18.41
CA MET A 1 -14.78 4.79 17.91
C MET A 1 -14.76 4.97 16.40
N SER A 2 -14.18 6.06 15.90
CA SER A 2 -14.14 6.36 14.46
C SER A 2 -12.74 6.13 13.92
N SER A 3 -12.39 4.87 13.70
CA SER A 3 -11.19 4.51 12.92
C SER A 3 -11.48 4.82 11.46
N LYS A 4 -11.03 6.00 11.03
CA LYS A 4 -11.26 6.57 9.71
C LYS A 4 -10.48 5.78 8.66
N ASN A 5 -11.09 4.72 8.10
CA ASN A 5 -10.86 4.21 6.73
C ASN A 5 -9.48 4.59 6.13
N GLU A 6 -8.40 4.11 6.74
CA GLU A 6 -7.01 4.39 6.31
C GLU A 6 -6.67 3.60 5.05
N PHE A 7 -7.47 2.58 4.76
CA PHE A 7 -7.36 1.74 3.59
C PHE A 7 -8.34 2.11 2.49
N CYS A 8 -7.96 1.80 1.25
CA CYS A 8 -8.81 1.97 0.10
C CYS A 8 -9.93 0.92 0.08
N LYS A 9 -11.12 1.35 -0.34
CA LYS A 9 -12.30 0.49 -0.55
C LYS A 9 -12.87 0.64 -1.96
N CYS A 10 -12.02 1.03 -2.91
CA CYS A 10 -12.43 1.14 -4.31
C CYS A 10 -12.73 -0.25 -4.86
N GLU A 11 -13.95 -0.44 -5.35
CA GLU A 11 -14.39 -1.70 -5.97
C GLU A 11 -13.86 -1.85 -7.41
N ASN A 12 -13.50 -0.73 -8.04
CA ASN A 12 -12.90 -0.66 -9.37
C ASN A 12 -11.78 0.39 -9.36
N SER A 13 -10.65 0.05 -8.76
CA SER A 13 -9.45 0.89 -8.84
C SER A 13 -8.83 0.78 -10.23
N SER A 14 -8.47 1.92 -10.82
CA SER A 14 -7.77 1.96 -12.12
C SER A 14 -6.36 1.36 -12.05
N GLY A 15 -5.86 1.13 -10.83
CA GLY A 15 -4.60 0.48 -10.52
C GLY A 15 -4.12 0.85 -9.12
N SER A 16 -2.96 0.32 -8.76
CA SER A 16 -2.21 0.68 -7.55
C SER A 16 -0.83 1.21 -7.94
N HIS A 17 -0.28 2.08 -7.11
CA HIS A 17 1.10 2.55 -7.22
C HIS A 17 1.83 2.35 -5.90
N THR A 18 3.14 2.19 -5.95
CA THR A 18 3.95 2.10 -4.75
C THR A 18 4.12 3.48 -4.13
N GLN A 19 4.05 3.54 -2.81
CA GLN A 19 4.34 4.71 -2.01
C GLN A 19 5.33 4.33 -0.92
N ILE A 20 6.53 4.89 -1.03
CA ILE A 20 7.60 4.71 -0.05
C ILE A 20 7.30 5.65 1.12
N GLU A 21 6.73 5.11 2.18
CA GLU A 21 6.49 5.86 3.42
C GLU A 21 7.57 5.62 4.47
N ASP A 22 8.30 4.50 4.36
CA ASP A 22 9.28 4.05 5.35
C ASP A 22 10.57 3.57 4.70
N GLU A 23 11.66 3.55 5.47
CA GLU A 23 12.97 3.04 5.04
C GLU A 23 13.02 1.51 4.87
N TRP A 24 11.99 0.82 5.38
CA TRP A 24 11.90 -0.64 5.42
C TRP A 24 11.13 -1.23 4.24
N GLY A 25 10.36 -0.42 3.51
CA GLY A 25 9.48 -0.92 2.45
C GLY A 25 8.60 0.15 1.83
N TYR A 26 7.64 -0.31 1.04
CA TYR A 26 6.63 0.53 0.40
C TYR A 26 5.23 -0.07 0.59
N TRP A 27 4.25 0.81 0.74
CA TRP A 27 2.85 0.46 0.66
C TRP A 27 2.36 0.61 -0.77
N PHE A 28 1.46 -0.27 -1.20
CA PHE A 28 0.66 0.06 -2.37
C PHE A 28 -0.50 0.95 -1.98
N CYS A 29 -0.69 1.99 -2.79
CA CYS A 29 -1.79 2.93 -2.68
C CYS A 29 -2.63 2.89 -3.94
N CYS A 30 -3.94 3.04 -3.79
CA CYS A 30 -4.85 3.09 -4.92
C CYS A 30 -4.68 4.42 -5.67
N ASN A 31 -4.59 4.35 -7.00
CA ASN A 31 -4.40 5.54 -7.84
C ASN A 31 -5.60 6.50 -7.79
N ASP A 32 -6.81 5.97 -7.62
CA ASP A 32 -8.03 6.77 -7.53
C ASP A 32 -8.20 7.46 -6.16
N CYS A 33 -8.08 6.68 -5.08
CA CYS A 33 -8.39 7.18 -3.73
C CYS A 33 -7.16 7.69 -2.97
N ASN A 34 -5.94 7.43 -3.49
CA ASN A 34 -4.65 7.72 -2.83
C ASN A 34 -4.56 7.22 -1.38
N LYS A 35 -5.29 6.14 -1.07
CA LYS A 35 -5.21 5.46 0.23
C LYS A 35 -4.47 4.15 0.08
N LYS A 36 -3.84 3.72 1.18
CA LYS A 36 -3.14 2.45 1.30
C LYS A 36 -4.09 1.30 0.98
N ILE A 37 -3.60 0.27 0.33
CA ILE A 37 -4.35 -0.97 0.15
C ILE A 37 -4.13 -1.80 1.42
N GLU A 38 -5.22 -2.31 1.99
CA GLU A 38 -5.14 -3.14 3.19
C GLU A 38 -4.31 -4.40 2.88
N ASP A 39 -3.33 -4.72 3.73
CA ASP A 39 -2.43 -5.88 3.63
C ASP A 39 -1.39 -5.86 2.48
N ASP A 40 -1.25 -4.76 1.73
CA ASP A 40 -0.37 -4.68 0.54
C ASP A 40 0.94 -3.92 0.84
N PHE A 41 1.62 -4.30 1.93
CA PHE A 41 2.94 -3.76 2.30
C PHE A 41 4.07 -4.69 1.86
N HIS A 42 5.05 -4.13 1.17
CA HIS A 42 6.22 -4.86 0.70
C HIS A 42 7.48 -4.29 1.35
N TYR A 43 8.30 -5.17 1.93
CA TYR A 43 9.60 -4.80 2.47
C TYR A 43 10.61 -4.63 1.33
N PHE A 44 11.54 -3.68 1.45
CA PHE A 44 12.67 -3.57 0.50
C PHE A 44 13.64 -4.75 0.62
N ASP A 45 13.62 -5.43 1.76
CA ASP A 45 14.47 -6.58 2.06
C ASP A 45 13.82 -7.85 1.53
N GLU A 46 13.99 -8.12 0.24
CA GLU A 46 14.00 -9.49 -0.27
C GLU A 46 15.48 -9.87 -0.54
N PRO A 47 16.25 -10.30 0.47
CA PRO A 47 17.54 -10.92 0.20
C PRO A 47 17.28 -12.27 -0.46
N ASP A 48 17.39 -12.34 -1.79
CA ASP A 48 17.63 -13.58 -2.52
C ASP A 48 18.89 -14.23 -1.92
N ILE A 49 18.69 -15.21 -1.06
CA ILE A 49 19.77 -16.02 -0.49
C ILE A 49 20.29 -16.91 -1.62
N TYR A 50 21.40 -16.50 -2.24
CA TYR A 50 22.13 -17.25 -3.28
C TYR A 50 23.13 -18.25 -2.69
#